data_AF-A0A2G2Y207-F1
#
_entry.id   AF-A0A2G2Y207-F1
#
_cell.length_a   1.000
_cell.length_b   1.000
_cell.length_c   1.000
_cell.angle_alpha   90.00
_cell.angle_beta   90.00
_cell.angle_gamma   90.00
#
_symmetry.space_group_name_H-M   'P 1'
#
loop_
_entity.id
_entity.type
_entity.pdbx_description
1 polymer ?
#
loop_
_entity_poly.entity_id
_entity_poly.type
_entity_poly.pdbx_seq_one_letter_code
_entity_poly.pdbx_strand_id
1 'polypeptide(L)'
;MLVETPDNSTQKLVLIDAIQRLGVAYHFKNEIKTSIQNIFDESEESNKDDDLYVVALRFRLVRQQRHYMSSDVFEKFTNHDGKFKETLTKDVQGLLSLYEAAQLRVHGEEILEEALSFTITHLESMIPILSNLLKDQVREALSESIHTNLPRMTARKYICIYENINSHNKLLLRFAKLDFNIVQKVHQKELGELTSRARELLTKVLTIYTIIDDTYDAYATYDELVPFTDAIDRCDISAMDSVPHSLRHTYQALVDINTQIEERLTKEGTLDHLYYVKYEMKKLARAFFKEAQWLNAGHIPKCEEYMKNANVTTTCMMVATTSLSFMEEPIAKETFEWLINEPLILRASSAINRLKGDIIGHDLEQQRKHIASFIECYMKEYGASRQEANAEVEKNLTNAWKDMNTEFLHSTHEIPMFVLELVINIARSAYIFKENDFATAQREFKDKITLLFVDPVNV
;
A
#
# COMPACT_ATOMS: atom_id res chain seq x y z
N MET A 1 20.57 -13.61 19.36
CA MET A 1 19.10 -13.76 19.50
C MET A 1 18.48 -14.50 18.32
N LEU A 2 18.39 -13.92 17.11
CA LEU A 2 17.79 -14.62 15.95
C LEU A 2 18.57 -15.89 15.57
N VAL A 3 19.89 -15.79 15.38
CA VAL A 3 20.75 -16.92 14.98
C VAL A 3 20.82 -18.03 16.05
N GLU A 4 20.67 -17.67 17.32
CA GLU A 4 20.78 -18.61 18.45
C GLU A 4 19.47 -19.36 18.72
N THR A 5 18.34 -18.84 18.24
CA THR A 5 17.03 -19.45 18.45
C THR A 5 16.79 -20.50 17.36
N PRO A 6 16.48 -21.77 17.69
CA PRO A 6 16.28 -22.83 16.70
C PRO A 6 15.13 -22.53 15.74
N ASP A 7 15.32 -22.78 14.44
CA ASP A 7 14.32 -22.45 13.42
C ASP A 7 13.01 -23.20 13.59
N ASN A 8 13.07 -24.46 14.00
CA ASN A 8 11.92 -25.31 14.30
C ASN A 8 11.12 -24.91 15.54
N SER A 9 11.50 -23.85 16.25
CA SER A 9 10.87 -23.46 17.52
C SER A 9 9.80 -22.39 17.35
N THR A 10 8.71 -22.50 18.11
CA THR A 10 7.69 -21.43 18.22
C THR A 10 8.32 -20.10 18.64
N GLN A 11 9.36 -20.14 19.47
CA GLN A 11 10.11 -18.96 19.90
C GLN A 11 10.73 -18.21 18.72
N LYS A 12 11.18 -18.91 17.66
CA LYS A 12 11.73 -18.26 16.45
C LYS A 12 10.66 -17.49 15.70
N LEU A 13 9.48 -18.10 15.48
CA LEU A 13 8.34 -17.46 14.83
C LEU A 13 7.93 -16.19 15.57
N VAL A 14 7.74 -16.29 16.90
CA VAL A 14 7.38 -15.15 17.77
C VAL A 14 8.43 -14.05 17.69
N LEU A 15 9.71 -14.42 17.64
CA LEU A 15 10.79 -13.45 17.57
C LEU A 15 10.85 -12.73 16.21
N ILE A 16 10.70 -13.46 15.10
CA ILE A 16 10.65 -12.86 13.76
C ILE A 16 9.45 -11.91 13.66
N ASP A 17 8.28 -12.33 14.15
CA ASP A 17 7.07 -11.50 14.18
C ASP A 17 7.29 -10.21 14.98
N ALA A 18 7.87 -10.31 16.17
CA ALA A 18 8.16 -9.15 16.99
C ALA A 18 9.13 -8.19 16.28
N ILE A 19 10.18 -8.70 15.64
CA ILE A 19 11.16 -7.89 14.89
C ILE A 19 10.52 -7.17 13.70
N GLN A 20 9.66 -7.85 12.95
CA GLN A 20 8.91 -7.26 11.83
C GLN A 20 7.92 -6.20 12.31
N ARG A 21 7.09 -6.52 13.31
CA ARG A 21 6.06 -5.62 13.83
C ARG A 21 6.63 -4.43 14.58
N LEU A 22 7.82 -4.55 15.18
CA LEU A 22 8.55 -3.42 15.76
C LEU A 22 9.23 -2.53 14.71
N GLY A 23 9.15 -2.89 13.43
CA GLY A 23 9.68 -2.09 12.33
C GLY A 23 11.19 -2.11 12.20
N VAL A 24 11.88 -3.10 12.79
CA VAL A 24 13.36 -3.21 12.77
C VAL A 24 13.88 -4.39 11.94
N ALA A 25 13.01 -5.09 11.22
CA ALA A 25 13.38 -6.24 10.38
C ALA A 25 14.39 -5.90 9.27
N TYR A 26 14.45 -4.65 8.82
CA TYR A 26 15.37 -4.24 7.77
C TYR A 26 16.86 -4.32 8.19
N HIS A 27 17.14 -4.40 9.50
CA HIS A 27 18.48 -4.67 10.05
C HIS A 27 18.85 -6.17 10.04
N PHE A 28 17.87 -7.05 9.85
CA PHE A 28 18.02 -8.51 9.97
C PHE A 28 17.51 -9.25 8.72
N LYS A 29 17.54 -8.60 7.55
CA LYS A 29 16.94 -9.12 6.31
C LYS A 29 17.45 -10.52 5.96
N ASN A 30 18.76 -10.72 6.04
CA ASN A 30 19.39 -11.99 5.68
C ASN A 30 19.07 -13.08 6.70
N GLU A 31 19.15 -12.77 7.99
CA GLU A 31 18.85 -13.71 9.08
C GLU A 31 17.39 -14.16 9.03
N ILE A 32 16.46 -13.22 8.81
CA ILE A 32 15.03 -13.52 8.67
C ILE A 32 14.81 -14.39 7.43
N LYS A 33 15.37 -14.02 6.28
CA LYS A 33 15.23 -14.79 5.03
C LYS A 33 15.69 -16.23 5.21
N THR A 34 16.90 -16.44 5.75
CA THR A 34 17.44 -17.79 6.01
C THR A 34 16.57 -18.57 6.99
N SER A 35 16.14 -17.94 8.09
CA SER A 35 15.31 -18.61 9.09
C SER A 35 13.95 -19.03 8.52
N ILE A 36 13.31 -18.17 7.73
CA ILE A 36 12.01 -18.46 7.12
C ILE A 36 12.13 -19.54 6.04
N GLN A 37 13.22 -19.57 5.27
CA GLN A 37 13.49 -20.68 4.35
C GLN A 37 13.57 -22.02 5.10
N ASN A 38 14.35 -22.08 6.19
CA ASN A 38 14.47 -23.30 6.99
C ASN A 38 13.12 -23.73 7.59
N ILE A 39 12.35 -22.77 8.12
CA ILE A 39 10.99 -23.01 8.64
C ILE A 39 10.06 -23.57 7.56
N PHE A 40 10.16 -23.05 6.34
CA PHE A 40 9.35 -23.49 5.21
C PHE A 40 9.70 -24.93 4.81
N ASP A 41 10.99 -25.22 4.63
CA ASP A 41 11.48 -26.55 4.24
C ASP A 41 11.07 -27.62 5.26
N GLU A 42 11.20 -27.34 6.57
CA GLU A 42 10.78 -28.25 7.64
C GLU A 42 9.25 -28.47 7.68
N SER A 43 8.46 -27.46 7.31
CA SER A 43 7.00 -27.54 7.34
C SER A 43 6.43 -28.45 6.24
N GLU A 44 7.12 -28.56 5.11
CA GLU A 44 6.83 -29.51 4.05
C GLU A 44 7.12 -30.96 4.49
N GLU A 45 8.12 -31.15 5.37
CA GLU A 45 8.50 -32.48 5.87
C GLU A 45 7.61 -32.98 7.03
N SER A 46 7.09 -32.08 7.88
CA SER A 46 6.24 -32.47 9.01
C SER A 46 5.20 -31.43 9.42
N ASN A 47 3.95 -31.60 8.98
CA ASN A 47 2.83 -30.76 9.43
C ASN A 47 2.17 -31.35 10.70
N LYS A 48 2.89 -31.32 11.83
CA LYS A 48 2.43 -31.94 13.11
C LYS A 48 1.91 -30.96 14.17
N ASP A 49 1.92 -29.65 13.92
CA ASP A 49 1.52 -28.67 14.94
C ASP A 49 0.00 -28.56 15.07
N ASP A 50 -0.56 -28.92 16.22
CA ASP A 50 -2.00 -28.83 16.49
C ASP A 50 -2.45 -27.49 17.09
N ASP A 51 -1.52 -26.53 17.24
CA ASP A 51 -1.78 -25.20 17.80
C ASP A 51 -2.13 -24.20 16.68
N LEU A 52 -3.35 -23.65 16.73
CA LEU A 52 -3.85 -22.69 15.73
C LEU A 52 -2.96 -21.45 15.63
N TYR A 53 -2.50 -20.92 16.77
CA TYR A 53 -1.63 -19.75 16.80
C TYR A 53 -0.32 -20.01 16.05
N VAL A 54 0.31 -21.17 16.29
CA VAL A 54 1.59 -21.54 15.67
C VAL A 54 1.43 -21.71 14.16
N VAL A 55 0.39 -22.44 13.73
CA VAL A 55 0.14 -22.69 12.30
C VAL A 55 -0.18 -21.39 11.56
N ALA A 56 -1.08 -20.57 12.10
CA ALA A 56 -1.44 -19.29 11.48
C ALA A 56 -0.27 -18.32 11.42
N LEU A 57 0.54 -18.24 12.48
CA LEU A 57 1.73 -17.39 12.50
C LEU A 57 2.78 -17.86 11.48
N ARG A 58 3.06 -19.17 11.42
CA ARG A 58 3.99 -19.73 10.42
C ARG A 58 3.52 -19.43 9.01
N PHE A 59 2.25 -19.72 8.71
CA PHE A 59 1.65 -19.44 7.41
C PHE A 59 1.83 -17.98 6.99
N ARG A 60 1.49 -17.05 7.89
CA ARG A 60 1.63 -15.62 7.62
C ARG A 60 3.09 -15.23 7.33
N LEU A 61 4.02 -15.61 8.21
CA LEU A 61 5.43 -15.23 8.07
C LEU A 61 6.09 -15.82 6.81
N VAL A 62 5.74 -17.06 6.45
CA VAL A 62 6.24 -17.73 5.25
C VAL A 62 5.73 -17.03 3.98
N ARG A 63 4.42 -16.77 3.88
CA ARG A 63 3.85 -16.04 2.73
C ARG A 63 4.37 -14.61 2.62
N GLN A 64 4.63 -13.93 3.74
CA GLN A 64 5.27 -12.61 3.74
C GLN A 64 6.70 -12.62 3.18
N GLN A 65 7.35 -13.78 3.09
CA GLN A 65 8.66 -13.96 2.43
C GLN A 65 8.57 -14.58 1.03
N ARG A 66 7.39 -14.53 0.40
CA ARG A 66 7.10 -15.06 -0.96
C ARG A 66 7.16 -16.58 -1.09
N HIS A 67 7.18 -17.32 0.02
CA HIS A 67 7.04 -18.77 -0.04
C HIS A 67 5.56 -19.14 -0.07
N TYR A 68 5.13 -19.86 -1.11
CA TYR A 68 3.76 -20.34 -1.20
C TYR A 68 3.57 -21.53 -0.25
N MET A 69 2.89 -21.29 0.88
CA MET A 69 2.39 -22.32 1.77
C MET A 69 0.90 -22.54 1.49
N SER A 70 0.48 -23.78 1.21
CA SER A 70 -0.94 -24.10 0.92
C SER A 70 -1.85 -23.72 2.09
N SER A 71 -3.06 -23.23 1.79
CA SER A 71 -4.09 -22.97 2.80
C SER A 71 -4.64 -24.24 3.46
N ASP A 72 -4.38 -25.42 2.88
CA ASP A 72 -4.85 -26.72 3.39
C ASP A 72 -4.28 -27.05 4.78
N VAL A 73 -3.21 -26.35 5.19
CA VAL A 73 -2.67 -26.43 6.56
C VAL A 73 -3.74 -26.12 7.63
N PHE A 74 -4.82 -25.43 7.26
CA PHE A 74 -5.92 -25.10 8.16
C PHE A 74 -7.05 -26.14 8.21
N GLU A 75 -7.09 -27.14 7.31
CA GLU A 75 -8.19 -28.12 7.24
C GLU A 75 -8.39 -28.86 8.57
N LYS A 76 -7.30 -29.15 9.30
CA LYS A 76 -7.35 -29.80 10.63
C LYS A 76 -8.12 -29.00 11.69
N PHE A 77 -8.30 -27.70 11.50
CA PHE A 77 -9.07 -26.82 12.38
C PHE A 77 -10.54 -26.71 11.97
N THR A 78 -10.93 -27.36 10.88
CA THR A 78 -12.31 -27.37 10.36
C THR A 78 -13.06 -28.65 10.72
N ASN A 79 -14.39 -28.58 10.71
CA ASN A 79 -15.30 -29.70 10.78
C ASN A 79 -15.47 -30.36 9.40
N HIS A 80 -16.19 -31.48 9.32
CA HIS A 80 -16.46 -32.19 8.07
C HIS A 80 -17.26 -31.38 7.03
N ASP A 81 -17.94 -30.32 7.46
CA ASP A 81 -18.67 -29.38 6.59
C ASP A 81 -17.79 -28.20 6.09
N GLY A 82 -16.50 -28.20 6.43
CA GLY A 82 -15.54 -27.16 6.05
C GLY A 82 -15.60 -25.90 6.89
N LYS A 83 -16.35 -25.88 8.01
CA LYS A 83 -16.40 -24.72 8.94
C LYS A 83 -15.37 -24.83 10.05
N PHE A 84 -14.77 -23.71 10.46
CA PHE A 84 -13.87 -23.70 11.63
C PHE A 84 -14.58 -24.19 12.90
N LYS A 85 -13.87 -25.00 13.69
CA LYS A 85 -14.39 -25.57 14.94
C LYS A 85 -14.70 -24.48 15.96
N GLU A 86 -15.94 -24.44 16.47
CA GLU A 86 -16.35 -23.54 17.55
C GLU A 86 -15.52 -23.68 18.85
N THR A 87 -14.79 -24.79 19.02
CA THR A 87 -13.86 -24.95 20.15
C THR A 87 -12.68 -23.98 20.10
N LEU A 88 -12.33 -23.45 18.92
CA LEU A 88 -11.22 -22.51 18.70
C LEU A 88 -11.50 -21.13 19.30
N THR A 89 -12.77 -20.84 19.59
CA THR A 89 -13.21 -19.54 20.13
C THR A 89 -12.68 -19.24 21.53
N LYS A 90 -12.10 -20.24 22.20
CA LYS A 90 -11.41 -20.07 23.48
C LYS A 90 -9.98 -19.54 23.32
N ASP A 91 -9.39 -19.69 22.13
CA ASP A 91 -8.04 -19.25 21.81
C ASP A 91 -8.07 -17.93 21.04
N VAL A 92 -8.22 -16.83 21.78
CA VAL A 92 -8.25 -15.47 21.22
C VAL A 92 -6.98 -15.14 20.44
N GLN A 93 -5.83 -15.64 20.90
CA GLN A 93 -4.54 -15.36 20.27
C GLN A 93 -4.41 -16.14 18.95
N GLY A 94 -4.86 -17.40 18.92
CA GLY A 94 -4.97 -18.19 17.70
C GLY A 94 -5.94 -17.57 16.69
N LEU A 95 -7.11 -17.10 17.13
CA LEU A 95 -8.05 -16.39 16.27
C LEU A 95 -7.46 -15.11 15.67
N LEU A 96 -6.76 -14.31 16.48
CA LEU A 96 -6.11 -13.09 16.01
C LEU A 96 -5.01 -13.40 14.98
N SER A 97 -4.20 -14.44 15.21
CA SER A 97 -3.20 -14.88 14.23
C SER A 97 -3.83 -15.41 12.95
N LEU A 98 -4.94 -16.15 13.05
CA LEU A 98 -5.69 -16.66 11.89
C LEU A 98 -6.30 -15.51 11.07
N TYR A 99 -6.84 -14.49 11.74
CA TYR A 99 -7.34 -13.28 11.09
C TYR A 99 -6.24 -12.60 10.26
N GLU A 100 -5.05 -12.38 10.85
CA GLU A 100 -3.93 -11.76 10.15
C GLU A 100 -3.39 -12.64 9.01
N ALA A 101 -3.42 -13.97 9.17
CA ALA A 101 -3.04 -14.92 8.13
C ALA A 101 -4.01 -14.90 6.94
N ALA A 102 -5.32 -14.81 7.19
CA ALA A 102 -6.36 -14.78 6.16
C ALA A 102 -6.31 -13.53 5.27
N GLN A 103 -5.60 -12.47 5.69
CA GLN A 103 -5.35 -11.29 4.86
C GLN A 103 -4.40 -11.57 3.68
N LEU A 104 -3.62 -12.65 3.75
CA LEU A 104 -2.67 -13.08 2.71
C LEU A 104 -3.28 -14.11 1.74
N ARG A 105 -4.61 -14.25 1.74
CA ARG A 105 -5.31 -15.16 0.83
C ARG A 105 -5.17 -14.72 -0.63
N VAL A 106 -5.24 -15.70 -1.52
CA VAL A 106 -5.34 -15.53 -2.98
C VAL A 106 -6.69 -16.03 -3.47
N HIS A 107 -6.96 -15.87 -4.77
CA HIS A 107 -8.20 -16.37 -5.36
C HIS A 107 -8.31 -17.90 -5.26
N GLY A 108 -9.52 -18.40 -4.96
CA GLY A 108 -9.81 -19.83 -4.85
C GLY A 108 -9.55 -20.44 -3.47
N GLU A 109 -9.03 -19.68 -2.51
CA GLU A 109 -8.77 -20.17 -1.15
C GLU A 109 -9.99 -20.02 -0.23
N GLU A 110 -11.04 -20.80 -0.50
CA GLU A 110 -12.32 -20.74 0.24
C GLU A 110 -12.16 -20.93 1.76
N ILE A 111 -11.20 -21.75 2.18
CA ILE A 111 -10.89 -21.94 3.61
C ILE A 111 -10.42 -20.64 4.27
N LEU A 112 -9.71 -19.77 3.56
CA LEU A 112 -9.28 -18.48 4.11
C LEU A 112 -10.37 -17.41 4.04
N GLU A 113 -11.30 -17.50 3.09
CA GLU A 113 -12.51 -16.67 3.09
C GLU A 113 -13.38 -17.01 4.32
N GLU A 114 -13.55 -18.31 4.60
CA GLU A 114 -14.26 -18.77 5.78
C GLU A 114 -13.50 -18.43 7.07
N ALA A 115 -12.16 -18.55 7.10
CA ALA A 115 -11.32 -18.13 8.22
C ALA A 115 -11.51 -16.64 8.53
N LEU A 116 -11.53 -15.80 7.51
CA LEU A 116 -11.72 -14.36 7.69
C LEU A 116 -13.10 -14.06 8.28
N SER A 117 -14.16 -14.65 7.74
CA SER A 117 -15.52 -14.46 8.25
C SER A 117 -15.68 -14.96 9.69
N PHE A 118 -15.12 -16.14 9.99
CA PHE A 118 -15.16 -16.75 11.33
C PHE A 118 -14.41 -15.89 12.34
N THR A 119 -13.18 -15.49 12.03
CA THR A 119 -12.36 -14.71 12.95
C THR A 119 -12.92 -13.32 13.21
N ILE A 120 -13.42 -12.59 12.19
CA ILE A 120 -14.04 -11.27 12.38
C ILE A 120 -15.23 -11.37 13.35
N THR A 121 -16.17 -12.29 13.06
CA THR A 121 -17.40 -12.47 13.85
C THR A 121 -17.08 -12.71 15.32
N HIS A 122 -16.16 -13.63 15.60
CA HIS A 122 -15.84 -14.03 16.96
C HIS A 122 -14.96 -13.01 17.68
N LEU A 123 -13.96 -12.43 17.02
CA LEU A 123 -13.12 -11.38 17.61
C LEU A 123 -13.94 -10.14 18.00
N GLU A 124 -14.86 -9.69 17.14
CA GLU A 124 -15.78 -8.57 17.44
C GLU A 124 -16.64 -8.87 18.67
N SER A 125 -17.21 -10.08 18.74
CA SER A 125 -18.04 -10.51 19.88
C SER A 125 -17.28 -10.55 21.21
N MET A 126 -15.95 -10.75 21.17
CA MET A 126 -15.09 -10.88 22.34
C MET A 126 -14.60 -9.52 22.87
N ILE A 127 -14.57 -8.45 22.06
CA ILE A 127 -14.08 -7.12 22.48
C ILE A 127 -14.61 -6.65 23.85
N PRO A 128 -15.90 -6.84 24.22
CA PRO A 128 -16.43 -6.40 25.52
C PRO A 128 -15.82 -7.14 26.72
N ILE A 129 -15.38 -8.40 26.54
CA ILE A 129 -14.94 -9.30 27.62
C ILE A 129 -13.42 -9.46 27.73
N LEU A 130 -12.65 -9.00 26.73
CA LEU A 130 -11.19 -9.10 26.73
C LEU A 130 -10.52 -8.16 27.74
N SER A 131 -9.36 -8.59 28.25
CA SER A 131 -8.45 -7.74 29.03
C SER A 131 -7.93 -6.57 28.18
N ASN A 132 -7.54 -5.46 28.82
CA ASN A 132 -7.15 -4.24 28.10
C ASN A 132 -6.11 -4.48 27.00
N LEU A 133 -5.04 -5.25 27.27
CA LEU A 133 -3.97 -5.48 26.28
C LEU A 133 -4.46 -6.27 25.05
N LEU A 134 -5.15 -7.39 25.25
CA LEU A 134 -5.66 -8.20 24.14
C LEU A 134 -6.78 -7.47 23.39
N LYS A 135 -7.61 -6.72 24.12
CA LYS A 135 -8.65 -5.88 23.53
C LYS A 135 -8.08 -4.83 22.60
N ASP A 136 -6.98 -4.18 22.98
CA ASP A 136 -6.31 -3.19 22.16
C ASP A 136 -5.68 -3.82 20.91
N GLN A 137 -5.06 -5.01 21.05
CA GLN A 137 -4.54 -5.77 19.90
C GLN A 137 -5.64 -6.15 18.90
N VAL A 138 -6.77 -6.67 19.39
CA VAL A 138 -7.90 -7.08 18.54
C VAL A 138 -8.54 -5.88 17.85
N ARG A 139 -8.77 -4.78 18.57
CA ARG A 139 -9.33 -3.56 17.99
C ARG A 139 -8.43 -2.97 16.90
N GLU A 140 -7.13 -2.94 17.15
CA GLU A 140 -6.16 -2.43 16.19
C GLU A 140 -6.15 -3.29 14.91
N ALA A 141 -6.09 -4.61 15.05
CA ALA A 141 -6.09 -5.53 13.91
C ALA A 141 -7.39 -5.49 13.08
N LEU A 142 -8.55 -5.44 13.75
CA LEU A 142 -9.86 -5.32 13.07
C LEU A 142 -10.06 -3.94 12.43
N SER A 143 -9.41 -2.89 12.95
CA SER A 143 -9.42 -1.58 12.30
C SER A 143 -8.58 -1.61 11.01
N GLU A 144 -7.32 -2.04 11.11
CA GLU A 144 -6.40 -2.17 9.99
C GLU A 144 -5.44 -3.34 10.25
N SER A 145 -5.52 -4.40 9.44
CA SER A 145 -4.65 -5.56 9.57
C SER A 145 -3.18 -5.22 9.36
N ILE A 146 -2.27 -6.07 9.85
CA ILE A 146 -0.83 -5.92 9.63
C ILE A 146 -0.51 -5.86 8.13
N HIS A 147 -1.25 -6.62 7.31
CA HIS A 147 -1.01 -6.70 5.87
C HIS A 147 -1.40 -5.43 5.12
N THR A 148 -2.47 -4.77 5.55
CA THR A 148 -3.03 -3.57 4.89
C THR A 148 -2.51 -2.26 5.48
N ASN A 149 -1.84 -2.29 6.63
CA ASN A 149 -1.33 -1.12 7.34
C ASN A 149 0.10 -0.75 6.90
N LEU A 150 0.46 0.53 7.02
CA LEU A 150 1.82 0.97 6.80
C LEU A 150 2.76 0.40 7.88
N PRO A 151 3.93 -0.16 7.51
CA PRO A 151 4.85 -0.77 8.47
C PRO A 151 5.30 0.19 9.59
N ARG A 152 5.53 1.47 9.26
CA ARG A 152 5.98 2.47 10.23
C ARG A 152 4.90 2.84 11.25
N MET A 153 3.64 2.94 10.80
CA MET A 153 2.48 3.15 11.67
C MET A 153 2.25 1.95 12.58
N THR A 154 2.29 0.76 12.00
CA THR A 154 2.20 -0.51 12.74
C THR A 154 3.27 -0.58 13.83
N ALA A 155 4.52 -0.25 13.51
CA ALA A 155 5.62 -0.20 14.48
C ALA A 155 5.36 0.80 15.61
N ARG A 156 4.87 2.01 15.30
CA ARG A 156 4.59 3.04 16.32
C ARG A 156 3.59 2.55 17.36
N LYS A 157 2.54 1.86 16.92
CA LYS A 157 1.48 1.32 17.79
C LYS A 157 1.95 0.06 18.51
N TYR A 158 2.63 -0.83 17.80
CA TYR A 158 3.08 -2.10 18.34
C TYR A 158 4.17 -1.96 19.41
N ILE A 159 5.01 -0.91 19.38
CA ILE A 159 5.97 -0.64 20.47
C ILE A 159 5.26 -0.52 21.82
N CYS A 160 4.13 0.20 21.89
CA CYS A 160 3.36 0.37 23.12
C CYS A 160 2.73 -0.95 23.57
N ILE A 161 2.23 -1.76 22.63
CA ILE A 161 1.68 -3.08 22.91
C ILE A 161 2.78 -4.02 23.45
N TYR A 162 3.93 -4.06 22.77
CA TYR A 162 5.05 -4.94 23.08
C TYR A 162 5.65 -4.65 24.47
N GLU A 163 5.72 -3.38 24.88
CA GLU A 163 6.16 -2.97 26.21
C GLU A 163 5.28 -3.54 27.34
N ASN A 164 3.98 -3.74 27.07
CA ASN A 164 3.02 -4.28 28.02
C ASN A 164 2.95 -5.82 28.03
N ILE A 165 3.68 -6.51 27.14
CA ILE A 165 3.76 -7.98 27.15
C ILE A 165 4.73 -8.41 28.24
N ASN A 166 4.28 -9.19 29.23
CA ASN A 166 5.10 -9.58 30.39
C ASN A 166 6.43 -10.26 30.03
N SER A 167 6.46 -11.04 28.95
CA SER A 167 7.61 -11.81 28.50
C SER A 167 8.44 -11.12 27.40
N HIS A 168 8.20 -9.83 27.13
CA HIS A 168 8.88 -9.15 26.03
C HIS A 168 10.40 -9.11 26.22
N ASN A 169 11.12 -9.18 25.10
CA ASN A 169 12.56 -8.99 25.11
C ASN A 169 12.89 -7.50 25.29
N LYS A 170 13.43 -7.15 26.47
CA LYS A 170 13.77 -5.76 26.85
C LYS A 170 14.82 -5.13 25.94
N LEU A 171 15.80 -5.91 25.46
CA LEU A 171 16.83 -5.41 24.56
C LEU A 171 16.24 -5.06 23.20
N LEU A 172 15.39 -5.93 22.65
CA LEU A 172 14.69 -5.70 21.39
C LEU A 172 13.76 -4.48 21.48
N LEU A 173 13.00 -4.34 22.58
CA LEU A 173 12.15 -3.17 22.80
C LEU A 173 12.98 -1.88 22.81
N ARG A 174 14.06 -1.85 23.61
CA ARG A 174 14.95 -0.68 23.69
C ARG A 174 15.56 -0.35 22.32
N PHE A 175 15.99 -1.36 21.57
CA PHE A 175 16.50 -1.19 20.21
C PHE A 175 15.45 -0.57 19.28
N ALA A 176 14.23 -1.11 19.28
CA ALA A 176 13.13 -0.59 18.45
C ALA A 176 12.75 0.86 18.80
N LYS A 177 12.72 1.22 20.08
CA LYS A 177 12.45 2.60 20.53
C LYS A 177 13.53 3.58 20.04
N LEU A 178 14.81 3.20 20.16
CA LEU A 178 15.94 3.99 19.67
C LEU A 178 15.91 4.13 18.14
N ASP A 179 15.73 3.02 17.43
CA ASP A 179 15.64 2.99 15.97
C ASP A 179 14.48 3.86 15.46
N PHE A 180 13.30 3.74 16.09
CA PHE A 180 12.15 4.56 15.78
C PHE A 180 12.51 6.06 15.83
N ASN A 181 13.14 6.49 16.92
CA ASN A 181 13.49 7.89 17.14
C ASN A 181 14.58 8.37 16.17
N ILE A 182 15.56 7.53 15.84
CA ILE A 182 16.60 7.85 14.85
C ILE A 182 15.97 8.08 13.47
N VAL A 183 15.14 7.14 13.00
CA VAL A 183 14.46 7.25 11.72
C VAL A 183 13.48 8.43 11.71
N GLN A 184 12.77 8.68 12.81
CA GLN A 184 11.92 9.87 12.96
C GLN A 184 12.73 11.16 12.81
N LYS A 185 13.94 11.24 13.40
CA LYS A 185 14.82 12.41 13.25
C LYS A 185 15.32 12.60 11.81
N VAL A 186 15.60 11.51 11.11
CA VAL A 186 15.92 11.53 9.67
C VAL A 186 14.75 12.10 8.88
N HIS A 187 13.53 11.60 9.09
CA HIS A 187 12.33 12.12 8.41
C HIS A 187 12.06 13.59 8.76
N GLN A 188 12.22 14.02 10.02
CA GLN A 188 12.08 15.43 10.42
C GLN A 188 13.07 16.33 9.68
N LYS A 189 14.33 15.90 9.56
CA LYS A 189 15.35 16.63 8.81
C LYS A 189 15.00 16.71 7.33
N GLU A 190 14.50 15.62 6.76
CA GLU A 190 14.09 15.56 5.36
C GLU A 190 12.86 16.41 5.07
N LEU A 191 11.91 16.51 6.00
CA LEU A 191 10.77 17.41 5.87
C LEU A 191 11.19 18.88 6.00
N GLY A 192 12.11 19.19 6.93
CA GLY A 192 12.54 20.57 7.19
C GLY A 192 13.54 21.13 6.17
N GLU A 193 14.42 20.28 5.63
CA GLU A 193 15.53 20.69 4.76
C GLU A 193 15.45 20.07 3.35
N LEU A 194 14.47 19.19 3.08
CA LEU A 194 14.39 18.40 1.84
C LEU A 194 15.70 17.66 1.50
N THR A 195 16.38 17.13 2.52
CA THR A 195 17.76 16.63 2.37
C THR A 195 17.91 15.24 1.78
N SER A 196 16.87 14.40 1.82
CA SER A 196 16.91 13.13 1.09
C SER A 196 16.71 13.45 -0.39
N ARG A 197 17.79 13.31 -1.17
CA ARG A 197 17.80 13.63 -2.60
C ARG A 197 16.70 12.89 -3.37
N ALA A 198 16.52 11.60 -3.08
CA ALA A 198 15.46 10.78 -3.68
C ALA A 198 14.06 11.30 -3.35
N ARG A 199 13.78 11.52 -2.05
CA ARG A 199 12.47 11.98 -1.59
C ARG A 199 12.18 13.43 -1.98
N GLU A 200 13.20 14.29 -2.07
CA GLU A 200 13.06 15.67 -2.55
C GLU A 200 12.49 15.71 -3.97
N LEU A 201 13.13 15.03 -4.92
CA LEU A 201 12.64 15.03 -6.30
C LEU A 201 11.28 14.35 -6.42
N LEU A 202 11.06 13.22 -5.74
CA LEU A 202 9.75 12.57 -5.73
C LEU A 202 8.65 13.50 -5.19
N THR A 203 8.93 14.23 -4.10
CA THR A 203 7.99 15.20 -3.51
C THR A 203 7.71 16.35 -4.47
N LYS A 204 8.74 16.88 -5.13
CA LYS A 204 8.59 17.92 -6.14
C LYS A 204 7.73 17.46 -7.32
N VAL A 205 7.98 16.25 -7.84
CA VAL A 205 7.18 15.62 -8.90
C VAL A 205 5.72 15.47 -8.47
N LEU A 206 5.47 14.89 -7.30
CA LEU A 206 4.13 14.73 -6.74
C LEU A 206 3.40 16.07 -6.57
N THR A 207 4.10 17.10 -6.08
CA THR A 207 3.53 18.44 -5.89
C THR A 207 3.10 19.05 -7.21
N ILE A 208 3.95 18.97 -8.23
CA ILE A 208 3.65 19.50 -9.57
C ILE A 208 2.46 18.76 -10.17
N TYR A 209 2.42 17.43 -10.06
CA TYR A 209 1.32 16.64 -10.59
C TYR A 209 0.01 16.83 -9.83
N THR A 210 0.06 17.18 -8.55
CA THR A 210 -1.13 17.62 -7.79
C THR A 210 -1.66 18.93 -8.37
N ILE A 211 -0.79 19.90 -8.66
CA ILE A 211 -1.20 21.17 -9.30
C ILE A 211 -1.74 20.93 -10.71
N ILE A 212 -1.13 20.01 -11.46
CA ILE A 212 -1.61 19.63 -12.80
C ILE A 212 -2.98 18.98 -12.70
N ASP A 213 -3.20 18.02 -11.79
CA ASP A 213 -4.50 17.39 -11.55
C ASP A 213 -5.61 18.43 -11.30
N ASP A 214 -5.39 19.31 -10.32
CA ASP A 214 -6.26 20.45 -10.02
C ASP A 214 -6.53 21.34 -11.26
N THR A 215 -5.50 21.53 -12.10
CA THR A 215 -5.62 22.31 -13.34
C THR A 215 -6.60 21.65 -14.31
N TYR A 216 -6.54 20.32 -14.45
CA TYR A 216 -7.42 19.56 -15.34
C TYR A 216 -8.87 19.48 -14.84
N ASP A 217 -9.08 19.36 -13.53
CA ASP A 217 -10.40 19.07 -12.99
C ASP A 217 -11.18 20.29 -12.45
N ALA A 218 -10.50 21.39 -12.13
CA ALA A 218 -11.11 22.54 -11.46
C ALA A 218 -10.78 23.91 -12.06
N TYR A 219 -9.55 24.15 -12.55
CA TYR A 219 -9.10 25.52 -12.87
C TYR A 219 -9.09 25.88 -14.35
N ALA A 220 -8.71 24.97 -15.25
CA ALA A 220 -8.61 25.29 -16.68
C ALA A 220 -9.92 25.01 -17.43
N THR A 221 -10.16 25.78 -18.50
CA THR A 221 -11.21 25.44 -19.45
C THR A 221 -10.77 24.31 -20.37
N TYR A 222 -11.72 23.56 -20.93
CA TYR A 222 -11.43 22.48 -21.87
C TYR A 222 -10.55 22.94 -23.06
N ASP A 223 -10.82 24.13 -23.61
CA ASP A 223 -10.07 24.70 -24.73
C ASP A 223 -8.62 25.06 -24.35
N GLU A 224 -8.36 25.43 -23.09
CA GLU A 224 -7.00 25.64 -22.57
C GLU A 224 -6.26 24.32 -22.35
N LEU A 225 -6.98 23.26 -21.97
CA LEU A 225 -6.39 21.95 -21.72
C LEU A 225 -5.84 21.30 -22.98
N VAL A 226 -6.47 21.49 -24.16
CA VAL A 226 -5.98 20.92 -25.42
C VAL A 226 -4.51 21.28 -25.72
N PRO A 227 -4.13 22.57 -25.88
CA PRO A 227 -2.74 22.93 -26.12
C PRO A 227 -1.83 22.67 -24.92
N PHE A 228 -2.37 22.65 -23.69
CA PHE A 228 -1.59 22.33 -22.49
C PHE A 228 -1.16 20.86 -22.46
N THR A 229 -2.07 19.92 -22.74
CA THR A 229 -1.74 18.49 -22.87
C THR A 229 -0.73 18.25 -23.98
N ASP A 230 -0.91 18.88 -25.14
CA ASP A 230 0.03 18.79 -26.27
C ASP A 230 1.44 19.28 -25.90
N ALA A 231 1.54 20.34 -25.09
CA ALA A 231 2.82 20.85 -24.61
C ALA A 231 3.49 19.87 -23.63
N ILE A 232 2.73 19.30 -22.68
CA ILE A 232 3.23 18.27 -21.75
C ILE A 232 3.74 17.05 -22.52
N ASP A 233 3.04 16.65 -23.58
CA ASP A 233 3.44 15.52 -24.42
C ASP A 233 4.76 15.76 -25.17
N ARG A 234 5.03 17.00 -25.57
CA ARG A 234 6.34 17.40 -26.14
C ARG A 234 7.41 17.41 -25.06
N CYS A 235 7.09 17.84 -23.84
CA CYS A 235 7.98 17.85 -22.68
C CYS A 235 9.26 18.68 -22.91
N ASP A 236 9.11 19.84 -23.55
CA ASP A 236 10.23 20.74 -23.85
C ASP A 236 9.80 22.22 -23.80
N ILE A 237 10.73 23.11 -23.43
CA ILE A 237 10.46 24.54 -23.24
C ILE A 237 9.99 25.23 -24.53
N SER A 238 10.35 24.71 -25.71
CA SER A 238 9.90 25.25 -27.00
C SER A 238 8.39 25.22 -27.18
N ALA A 239 7.66 24.39 -26.42
CA ALA A 239 6.20 24.38 -26.46
C ALA A 239 5.54 25.54 -25.69
N MET A 240 6.30 26.33 -24.93
CA MET A 240 5.77 27.41 -24.06
C MET A 240 4.88 28.41 -24.81
N ASP A 241 5.23 28.74 -26.05
CA ASP A 241 4.47 29.71 -26.86
C ASP A 241 3.05 29.20 -27.19
N SER A 242 2.87 27.88 -27.25
CA SER A 242 1.56 27.26 -27.48
C SER A 242 0.71 27.14 -26.21
N VAL A 243 1.31 27.28 -25.02
CA VAL A 243 0.60 27.15 -23.74
C VAL A 243 -0.21 28.41 -23.44
N PRO A 244 -1.51 28.26 -23.05
CA PRO A 244 -2.33 29.38 -22.61
C PRO A 244 -1.67 30.18 -21.50
N HIS A 245 -1.80 31.52 -21.55
CA HIS A 245 -1.09 32.42 -20.64
C HIS A 245 -1.36 32.10 -19.15
N SER A 246 -2.60 31.70 -18.83
CA SER A 246 -3.03 31.25 -17.50
C SER A 246 -2.21 30.05 -16.97
N LEU A 247 -1.80 29.14 -17.85
CA LEU A 247 -1.16 27.85 -17.49
C LEU A 247 0.37 27.85 -17.66
N ARG A 248 0.96 28.93 -18.17
CA ARG A 248 2.41 29.02 -18.44
C ARG A 248 3.27 28.80 -17.20
N HIS A 249 2.83 29.28 -16.03
CA HIS A 249 3.57 29.08 -14.78
C HIS A 249 3.62 27.60 -14.37
N THR A 250 2.49 26.90 -14.47
CA THR A 250 2.42 25.45 -14.22
C THR A 250 3.28 24.68 -15.20
N TYR A 251 3.25 25.03 -16.50
CA TYR A 251 4.08 24.40 -17.50
C TYR A 251 5.58 24.67 -17.28
N GLN A 252 5.97 25.90 -16.96
CA GLN A 252 7.35 26.27 -16.64
C GLN A 252 7.86 25.42 -15.47
N ALA A 253 7.07 25.31 -14.40
CA ALA A 253 7.44 24.51 -13.24
C ALA A 253 7.66 23.04 -13.63
N LEU A 254 6.80 22.45 -14.47
CA LEU A 254 6.99 21.10 -14.99
C LEU A 254 8.30 20.95 -15.78
N VAL A 255 8.62 21.91 -16.66
CA VAL A 255 9.88 21.90 -17.42
C VAL A 255 11.09 21.99 -16.48
N ASP A 256 11.05 22.88 -15.49
CA ASP A 256 12.15 23.05 -14.52
C ASP A 256 12.41 21.77 -13.70
N ILE A 257 11.35 21.02 -13.36
CA ILE A 257 11.46 19.70 -12.70
C ILE A 257 12.11 18.71 -13.64
N ASN A 258 11.68 18.64 -14.90
CA ASN A 258 12.23 17.72 -15.88
C ASN A 258 13.72 17.97 -16.11
N THR A 259 14.14 19.24 -16.17
CA THR A 259 15.56 19.61 -16.22
C THR A 259 16.31 19.16 -14.96
N GLN A 260 15.76 19.39 -13.76
CA GLN A 260 16.37 18.90 -12.52
C GLN A 260 16.53 17.38 -12.47
N ILE A 261 15.53 16.64 -12.95
CA ILE A 261 15.58 15.17 -13.04
C ILE A 261 16.68 14.75 -14.00
N GLU A 262 16.73 15.33 -15.20
CA GLU A 262 17.73 15.02 -16.23
C GLU A 262 19.16 15.31 -15.75
N GLU A 263 19.37 16.47 -15.13
CA GLU A 263 20.67 16.83 -14.54
C GLU A 263 21.10 15.83 -13.47
N ARG A 264 20.16 15.38 -12.62
CA ARG A 264 20.45 14.42 -11.57
C ARG A 264 20.83 13.06 -12.14
N LEU A 265 19.98 12.49 -13.00
CA LEU A 265 20.22 11.18 -13.58
C LEU A 265 21.51 11.18 -14.43
N THR A 266 21.84 12.30 -15.06
CA THR A 266 23.14 12.48 -15.72
C THR A 266 24.31 12.40 -14.73
N LYS A 267 24.23 13.08 -13.58
CA LYS A 267 25.26 13.06 -12.54
C LYS A 267 25.41 11.67 -11.89
N GLU A 268 24.32 10.92 -11.79
CA GLU A 268 24.27 9.57 -11.21
C GLU A 268 24.62 8.47 -12.22
N GLY A 269 24.73 8.80 -13.51
CA GLY A 269 25.05 7.82 -14.57
C GLY A 269 23.89 6.92 -14.96
N THR A 270 22.66 7.32 -14.65
CA THR A 270 21.40 6.58 -14.83
C THR A 270 20.43 7.32 -15.76
N LEU A 271 20.96 8.06 -16.73
CA LEU A 271 20.18 8.90 -17.65
C LEU A 271 19.13 8.13 -18.46
N ASP A 272 19.35 6.84 -18.69
CA ASP A 272 18.38 5.96 -19.33
C ASP A 272 17.07 5.81 -18.53
N HIS A 273 17.10 6.01 -17.20
CA HIS A 273 15.89 6.02 -16.36
C HIS A 273 14.93 7.18 -16.72
N LEU A 274 15.45 8.27 -17.31
CA LEU A 274 14.66 9.44 -17.67
C LEU A 274 13.53 9.11 -18.66
N TYR A 275 13.76 8.11 -19.52
CA TYR A 275 12.75 7.63 -20.47
C TYR A 275 11.49 7.16 -19.74
N TYR A 276 11.63 6.31 -18.72
CA TYR A 276 10.50 5.74 -17.99
C TYR A 276 9.77 6.79 -17.16
N VAL A 277 10.51 7.70 -16.54
CA VAL A 277 9.91 8.83 -15.81
C VAL A 277 9.06 9.69 -16.74
N LYS A 278 9.61 10.13 -17.88
CA LYS A 278 8.88 10.93 -18.87
C LYS A 278 7.72 10.14 -19.50
N TYR A 279 7.86 8.84 -19.68
CA TYR A 279 6.80 7.97 -20.19
C TYR A 279 5.57 7.99 -19.28
N GLU A 280 5.75 7.70 -17.98
CA GLU A 280 4.66 7.67 -17.01
C GLU A 280 4.02 9.05 -16.80
N MET A 281 4.84 10.11 -16.76
CA MET A 281 4.40 11.51 -16.69
C MET A 281 3.46 11.89 -17.84
N LYS A 282 3.85 11.57 -19.08
CA LYS A 282 3.02 11.82 -20.27
C LYS A 282 1.76 10.98 -20.27
N LYS A 283 1.87 9.71 -19.89
CA LYS A 283 0.72 8.79 -19.76
C LYS A 283 -0.32 9.35 -18.79
N LEU A 284 0.12 9.88 -17.65
CA LEU A 284 -0.73 10.50 -16.64
C LEU A 284 -1.45 11.75 -17.16
N ALA A 285 -0.72 12.67 -17.81
CA ALA A 285 -1.32 13.89 -18.36
C ALA A 285 -2.41 13.59 -19.42
N ARG A 286 -2.19 12.59 -20.28
CA ARG A 286 -3.20 12.12 -21.24
C ARG A 286 -4.44 11.54 -20.56
N ALA A 287 -4.24 10.82 -19.45
CA ALA A 287 -5.34 10.24 -18.68
C ALA A 287 -6.19 11.31 -17.98
N PHE A 288 -5.58 12.36 -17.42
CA PHE A 288 -6.31 13.53 -16.93
C PHE A 288 -7.08 14.25 -18.04
N PHE A 289 -6.46 14.41 -19.22
CA PHE A 289 -7.15 15.01 -20.36
C PHE A 289 -8.35 14.16 -20.81
N LYS A 290 -8.25 12.83 -20.76
CA LYS A 290 -9.36 11.92 -21.07
C LYS A 290 -10.54 12.10 -20.11
N GLU A 291 -10.28 12.33 -18.83
CA GLU A 291 -11.31 12.66 -17.83
C GLU A 291 -11.96 14.02 -18.13
N ALA A 292 -11.16 15.04 -18.46
CA ALA A 292 -11.67 16.34 -18.88
C ALA A 292 -12.54 16.24 -20.17
N GLN A 293 -12.19 15.34 -21.10
CA GLN A 293 -13.01 15.04 -22.29
C GLN A 293 -14.36 14.45 -21.91
N TRP A 294 -14.41 13.50 -20.97
CA TRP A 294 -15.66 12.94 -20.49
C TRP A 294 -16.53 14.00 -19.81
N LEU A 295 -15.93 14.82 -18.95
CA LEU A 295 -16.63 15.92 -18.27
C LEU A 295 -17.22 16.92 -19.27
N ASN A 296 -16.42 17.35 -20.25
CA ASN A 296 -16.86 18.31 -21.28
C ASN A 296 -17.99 17.74 -22.15
N ALA A 297 -17.94 16.44 -22.46
CA ALA A 297 -18.97 15.76 -23.25
C ALA A 297 -20.22 15.37 -22.43
N GLY A 298 -20.22 15.54 -21.11
CA GLY A 298 -21.27 14.99 -20.23
C GLY A 298 -21.33 13.45 -20.29
N HIS A 299 -20.22 12.81 -20.66
CA HIS A 299 -20.14 11.37 -20.81
C HIS A 299 -19.82 10.73 -19.46
N ILE A 300 -20.65 9.77 -19.05
CA ILE A 300 -20.35 8.87 -17.93
C ILE A 300 -20.01 7.52 -18.56
N PRO A 301 -18.74 7.09 -18.44
CA PRO A 301 -18.25 5.85 -19.04
C PRO A 301 -18.82 4.60 -18.34
N LYS A 302 -18.56 3.44 -18.93
CA LYS A 302 -18.76 2.15 -18.27
C LYS A 302 -17.72 1.91 -17.18
N CYS A 303 -18.01 1.06 -16.20
CA CYS A 303 -17.10 0.76 -15.09
C CYS A 303 -15.71 0.30 -15.56
N GLU A 304 -15.63 -0.58 -16.55
CA GLU A 304 -14.34 -1.08 -17.07
C GLU A 304 -13.55 0.02 -17.78
N GLU A 305 -14.22 0.85 -18.59
CA GLU A 305 -13.61 1.98 -19.28
C GLU A 305 -13.09 3.03 -18.29
N TYR A 306 -13.90 3.34 -17.27
CA TYR A 306 -13.54 4.21 -16.17
C TYR A 306 -12.28 3.69 -15.47
N MET A 307 -12.31 2.45 -14.96
CA MET A 307 -11.21 1.88 -14.17
C MET A 307 -9.90 1.82 -14.96
N LYS A 308 -9.96 1.60 -16.28
CA LYS A 308 -8.75 1.62 -17.12
C LYS A 308 -8.05 2.98 -17.11
N ASN A 309 -8.81 4.07 -17.22
CA ASN A 309 -8.23 5.42 -17.15
C ASN A 309 -7.89 5.80 -15.70
N ALA A 310 -8.81 5.51 -14.78
CA ALA A 310 -8.74 5.90 -13.38
C ALA A 310 -7.55 5.24 -12.65
N ASN A 311 -7.16 4.03 -13.05
CA ASN A 311 -5.94 3.38 -12.57
C ASN A 311 -4.68 4.18 -12.91
N VAL A 312 -4.65 4.89 -14.04
CA VAL A 312 -3.54 5.77 -14.41
C VAL A 312 -3.61 7.07 -13.62
N THR A 313 -4.79 7.70 -13.53
CA THR A 313 -4.98 9.00 -12.84
C THR A 313 -4.80 8.94 -11.33
N THR A 314 -4.75 7.73 -10.73
CA THR A 314 -4.28 7.57 -9.33
C THR A 314 -2.83 8.00 -9.09
N THR A 315 -2.02 8.17 -10.13
CA THR A 315 -0.57 8.46 -10.05
C THR A 315 0.31 7.31 -9.55
N CYS A 316 -0.24 6.18 -9.09
CA CYS A 316 0.54 5.08 -8.50
C CYS A 316 1.64 4.55 -9.43
N MET A 317 1.38 4.44 -10.73
CA MET A 317 2.35 3.96 -11.73
C MET A 317 3.53 4.93 -11.89
N MET A 318 3.25 6.24 -11.93
CA MET A 318 4.26 7.29 -11.94
C MET A 318 5.06 7.28 -10.64
N VAL A 319 4.41 7.16 -9.48
CA VAL A 319 5.08 7.12 -8.17
C VAL A 319 6.02 5.93 -8.06
N ALA A 320 5.59 4.73 -8.46
CA ALA A 320 6.43 3.53 -8.43
C ALA A 320 7.68 3.72 -9.30
N THR A 321 7.49 4.18 -10.54
CA THR A 321 8.57 4.37 -11.52
C THR A 321 9.55 5.45 -11.06
N THR A 322 9.06 6.64 -10.69
CA THR A 322 9.90 7.75 -10.22
C THR A 322 10.63 7.43 -8.92
N SER A 323 10.00 6.70 -7.99
CA SER A 323 10.65 6.26 -6.76
C SER A 323 11.87 5.39 -7.06
N LEU A 324 11.75 4.40 -7.94
CA LEU A 324 12.88 3.54 -8.32
C LEU A 324 13.95 4.31 -9.12
N SER A 325 13.56 5.23 -10.00
CA SER A 325 14.51 6.03 -10.77
C SER A 325 15.44 6.88 -9.91
N PHE A 326 15.02 7.23 -8.69
CA PHE A 326 15.77 8.09 -7.77
C PHE A 326 16.41 7.34 -6.59
N MET A 327 16.30 6.00 -6.55
CA MET A 327 16.98 5.17 -5.55
C MET A 327 18.50 5.23 -5.73
N GLU A 328 19.22 5.05 -4.61
CA GLU A 328 20.69 4.98 -4.62
C GLU A 328 21.17 3.61 -5.11
N GLU A 329 20.38 2.55 -4.87
CA GLU A 329 20.68 1.23 -5.41
C GLU A 329 20.53 1.19 -6.94
N PRO A 330 21.43 0.50 -7.66
CA PRO A 330 21.29 0.32 -9.09
C PRO A 330 20.05 -0.52 -9.40
N ILE A 331 19.15 0.01 -10.23
CA ILE A 331 17.94 -0.67 -10.68
C ILE A 331 18.14 -1.19 -12.09
N ALA A 332 17.81 -2.45 -12.32
CA ALA A 332 17.93 -3.07 -13.64
C ALA A 332 16.89 -2.51 -14.61
N LYS A 333 17.26 -2.34 -15.88
CA LYS A 333 16.36 -1.84 -16.94
C LYS A 333 15.09 -2.70 -17.03
N GLU A 334 15.23 -4.01 -16.91
CA GLU A 334 14.17 -5.00 -16.95
C GLU A 334 13.11 -4.76 -15.86
N THR A 335 13.49 -4.16 -14.72
CA THR A 335 12.55 -3.79 -13.66
C THR A 335 11.64 -2.64 -14.11
N PHE A 336 12.18 -1.65 -14.83
CA PHE A 336 11.38 -0.57 -15.39
C PHE A 336 10.48 -1.05 -16.55
N GLU A 337 11.01 -1.91 -17.43
CA GLU A 337 10.21 -2.54 -18.48
C GLU A 337 9.07 -3.37 -17.88
N TRP A 338 9.33 -4.11 -16.80
CA TRP A 338 8.28 -4.81 -16.06
C TRP A 338 7.22 -3.85 -15.51
N LEU A 339 7.63 -2.73 -14.88
CA LEU A 339 6.69 -1.74 -14.33
C LEU A 339 5.80 -1.08 -15.39
N ILE A 340 6.38 -0.61 -16.50
CA ILE A 340 5.61 0.10 -17.54
C ILE A 340 4.68 -0.83 -18.35
N ASN A 341 4.88 -2.14 -18.26
CA ASN A 341 3.96 -3.16 -18.75
C ASN A 341 2.81 -3.46 -17.77
N GLU A 342 2.69 -2.68 -16.69
CA GLU A 342 1.55 -2.66 -15.77
C GLU A 342 1.24 -4.06 -15.18
N PRO A 343 2.19 -4.62 -14.39
CA PRO A 343 2.05 -5.95 -13.82
C PRO A 343 0.84 -6.00 -12.89
N LEU A 344 0.30 -7.19 -12.64
CA LEU A 344 -0.97 -7.34 -11.92
C LEU A 344 -0.93 -6.67 -10.54
N ILE A 345 0.18 -6.79 -9.81
CA ILE A 345 0.37 -6.15 -8.50
C ILE A 345 0.28 -4.61 -8.57
N LEU A 346 0.77 -3.99 -9.64
CA LEU A 346 0.71 -2.54 -9.81
C LEU A 346 -0.69 -2.09 -10.21
N ARG A 347 -1.35 -2.81 -11.14
CA ARG A 347 -2.75 -2.54 -11.51
C ARG A 347 -3.68 -2.66 -10.31
N ALA A 348 -3.47 -3.68 -9.48
CA ALA A 348 -4.26 -3.87 -8.27
C ALA A 348 -3.97 -2.80 -7.20
N SER A 349 -2.70 -2.38 -7.04
CA SER A 349 -2.34 -1.25 -6.18
C SER A 349 -2.99 0.07 -6.62
N SER A 350 -3.01 0.35 -7.93
CA SER A 350 -3.76 1.47 -8.53
C SER A 350 -5.26 1.35 -8.27
N ALA A 351 -5.86 0.17 -8.48
CA ALA A 351 -7.29 -0.04 -8.25
C ALA A 351 -7.68 0.22 -6.78
N ILE A 352 -6.85 -0.23 -5.83
CA ILE A 352 -7.07 0.04 -4.39
C ILE A 352 -7.07 1.54 -4.10
N ASN A 353 -6.04 2.25 -4.59
CA ASN A 353 -5.95 3.70 -4.39
C ASN A 353 -7.14 4.43 -5.02
N ARG A 354 -7.55 4.03 -6.23
CA ARG A 354 -8.67 4.65 -6.94
C ARG A 354 -9.97 4.46 -6.19
N LEU A 355 -10.32 3.21 -5.90
CA LEU A 355 -11.58 2.86 -5.28
C LEU A 355 -11.72 3.45 -3.88
N LYS A 356 -10.63 3.50 -3.09
CA LYS A 356 -10.65 4.20 -1.80
C LYS A 356 -10.79 5.71 -1.99
N GLY A 357 -10.09 6.30 -2.96
CA GLY A 357 -10.24 7.71 -3.33
C GLY A 357 -11.68 8.05 -3.69
N ASP A 358 -12.31 7.26 -4.56
CA ASP A 358 -13.69 7.47 -4.99
C ASP A 358 -14.67 7.39 -3.82
N ILE A 359 -14.52 6.44 -2.89
CA ILE A 359 -15.37 6.39 -1.69
C ILE A 359 -15.18 7.63 -0.81
N ILE A 360 -13.93 8.00 -0.54
CA ILE A 360 -13.55 9.06 0.42
C ILE A 360 -13.89 10.45 -0.13
N GLY A 361 -13.72 10.65 -1.44
CA GLY A 361 -13.90 11.92 -2.14
C GLY A 361 -15.32 12.16 -2.64
N HIS A 362 -16.15 11.11 -2.78
CA HIS A 362 -17.46 11.19 -3.44
C HIS A 362 -18.31 12.39 -3.02
N ASP A 363 -18.57 12.57 -1.73
CA ASP A 363 -19.49 13.62 -1.27
C ASP A 363 -18.97 15.05 -1.57
N LEU A 364 -17.65 15.25 -1.58
CA LEU A 364 -17.01 16.52 -1.97
C LEU A 364 -17.00 16.70 -3.48
N GLU A 365 -16.68 15.64 -4.22
CA GLU A 365 -16.65 15.63 -5.67
C GLU A 365 -18.03 15.93 -6.28
N GLN A 366 -19.10 15.44 -5.66
CA GLN A 366 -20.48 15.74 -6.08
C GLN A 366 -20.90 17.20 -5.82
N GLN A 367 -20.20 17.94 -4.94
CA GLN A 367 -20.47 19.36 -4.71
C GLN A 367 -19.85 20.25 -5.79
N ARG A 368 -18.84 19.75 -6.50
CA ARG A 368 -18.18 20.43 -7.63
C ARG A 368 -18.61 19.79 -8.96
N LYS A 369 -18.43 20.50 -10.07
CA LYS A 369 -18.67 19.91 -11.39
C LYS A 369 -17.48 19.03 -11.76
N HIS A 370 -17.46 17.80 -11.25
CA HIS A 370 -16.39 16.83 -11.47
C HIS A 370 -16.85 15.65 -12.34
N ILE A 371 -15.90 14.79 -12.74
CA ILE A 371 -16.21 13.55 -13.45
C ILE A 371 -17.02 12.59 -12.59
N ALA A 372 -17.71 11.65 -13.23
CA ALA A 372 -18.31 10.52 -12.54
C ALA A 372 -17.23 9.61 -11.94
N SER A 373 -17.35 9.27 -10.65
CA SER A 373 -16.52 8.26 -9.98
C SER A 373 -16.97 6.85 -10.37
N PHE A 374 -16.31 5.82 -9.86
CA PHE A 374 -16.77 4.43 -10.02
C PHE A 374 -18.23 4.25 -9.56
N ILE A 375 -18.65 4.96 -8.51
CA ILE A 375 -20.00 4.85 -7.94
C ILE A 375 -21.05 5.29 -8.97
N GLU A 376 -20.87 6.46 -9.60
CA GLU A 376 -21.78 6.96 -10.64
C GLU A 376 -21.76 6.07 -11.88
N CYS A 377 -20.57 5.59 -12.28
CA CYS A 377 -20.42 4.70 -13.43
C CYS A 377 -21.22 3.41 -13.21
N TYR A 378 -21.12 2.81 -12.01
CA TYR A 378 -21.80 1.57 -11.65
C TYR A 378 -23.31 1.75 -11.58
N MET A 379 -23.77 2.81 -10.89
CA MET A 379 -25.20 3.12 -10.81
C MET A 379 -25.82 3.34 -12.19
N LYS A 380 -25.11 4.03 -13.10
CA LYS A 380 -25.58 4.26 -14.47
C LYS A 380 -25.60 2.99 -15.31
N GLU A 381 -24.54 2.17 -15.24
CA GLU A 381 -24.41 0.98 -16.08
C GLU A 381 -25.39 -0.13 -15.69
N TYR A 382 -25.61 -0.33 -14.39
CA TYR A 382 -26.42 -1.44 -13.88
C TYR A 382 -27.79 -1.03 -13.34
N GLY A 383 -28.11 0.26 -13.30
CA GLY A 383 -29.35 0.76 -12.67
C GLY A 383 -29.40 0.49 -11.16
N ALA A 384 -28.22 0.38 -10.53
CA ALA A 384 -28.05 -0.01 -9.13
C ALA A 384 -28.20 1.19 -8.18
N SER A 385 -28.49 0.90 -6.91
CA SER A 385 -28.44 1.86 -5.82
C SER A 385 -27.00 2.18 -5.40
N ARG A 386 -26.80 3.30 -4.69
CA ARG A 386 -25.50 3.65 -4.09
C ARG A 386 -24.98 2.57 -3.14
N GLN A 387 -25.86 1.89 -2.41
CA GLN A 387 -25.47 0.81 -1.50
C GLN A 387 -24.92 -0.40 -2.26
N GLU A 388 -25.56 -0.78 -3.37
CA GLU A 388 -25.07 -1.85 -4.24
C GLU A 388 -23.75 -1.46 -4.91
N ALA A 389 -23.60 -0.21 -5.35
CA ALA A 389 -22.34 0.30 -5.90
C ALA A 389 -21.20 0.23 -4.86
N ASN A 390 -21.44 0.70 -3.63
CA ASN A 390 -20.46 0.61 -2.55
C ASN A 390 -20.09 -0.85 -2.21
N ALA A 391 -21.06 -1.76 -2.23
CA ALA A 391 -20.80 -3.19 -2.02
C ALA A 391 -19.91 -3.77 -3.14
N GLU A 392 -20.11 -3.37 -4.40
CA GLU A 392 -19.22 -3.78 -5.49
C GLU A 392 -17.82 -3.17 -5.36
N VAL A 393 -17.70 -1.93 -4.86
CA VAL A 393 -16.38 -1.34 -4.56
C VAL A 393 -15.62 -2.17 -3.52
N GLU A 394 -16.26 -2.54 -2.40
CA GLU A 394 -15.60 -3.35 -1.36
C GLU A 394 -15.21 -4.76 -1.86
N LYS A 395 -16.03 -5.35 -2.75
CA LYS A 395 -15.68 -6.58 -3.45
C LYS A 395 -14.47 -6.40 -4.37
N ASN A 396 -14.41 -5.31 -5.13
CA ASN A 396 -13.27 -5.00 -6.00
C ASN A 396 -11.98 -4.72 -5.21
N LEU A 397 -12.07 -4.04 -4.07
CA LEU A 397 -10.96 -3.85 -3.13
C LEU A 397 -10.44 -5.20 -2.62
N THR A 398 -11.35 -6.09 -2.22
CA THR A 398 -11.02 -7.45 -1.78
C THR A 398 -10.31 -8.26 -2.88
N ASN A 399 -10.80 -8.16 -4.11
CA ASN A 399 -10.20 -8.84 -5.25
C ASN A 399 -8.82 -8.26 -5.61
N ALA A 400 -8.64 -6.95 -5.55
CA ALA A 400 -7.36 -6.30 -5.80
C ALA A 400 -6.29 -6.72 -4.77
N TRP A 401 -6.63 -6.84 -3.48
CA TRP A 401 -5.70 -7.39 -2.49
C TRP A 401 -5.31 -8.85 -2.79
N LYS A 402 -6.27 -9.68 -3.22
CA LYS A 402 -6.00 -11.07 -3.65
C LYS A 402 -5.12 -11.13 -4.90
N ASP A 403 -5.34 -10.25 -5.87
CA ASP A 403 -4.49 -10.11 -7.07
C ASP A 403 -3.06 -9.74 -6.70
N MET A 404 -2.89 -8.76 -5.79
CA MET A 404 -1.57 -8.38 -5.27
C MET A 404 -0.87 -9.52 -4.56
N ASN A 405 -1.59 -10.26 -3.69
CA ASN A 405 -1.05 -11.42 -2.98
C ASN A 405 -0.63 -12.52 -3.96
N THR A 406 -1.45 -12.78 -4.97
CA THR A 406 -1.19 -13.78 -6.02
C THR A 406 0.08 -13.43 -6.77
N GLU A 407 0.17 -12.21 -7.29
CA GLU A 407 1.35 -11.77 -8.03
C GLU A 407 2.59 -11.73 -7.12
N PHE A 408 2.46 -11.32 -5.85
CA PHE A 408 3.58 -11.32 -4.90
C PHE A 408 4.17 -12.72 -4.67
N LEU A 409 3.31 -13.73 -4.51
CA LEU A 409 3.71 -15.12 -4.30
C LEU A 409 4.24 -15.79 -5.59
N HIS A 410 3.74 -15.40 -6.76
CA HIS A 410 4.04 -16.08 -8.03
C HIS A 410 4.92 -15.29 -9.01
N SER A 411 5.24 -14.03 -8.73
CA SER A 411 6.16 -13.22 -9.55
C SER A 411 7.48 -13.95 -9.75
N THR A 412 8.11 -13.72 -10.91
CA THR A 412 9.44 -14.28 -11.19
C THR A 412 10.41 -13.89 -10.07
N HIS A 413 11.32 -14.81 -9.74
CA HIS A 413 12.37 -14.55 -8.73
C HIS A 413 13.37 -13.47 -9.19
N GLU A 414 13.22 -12.98 -10.42
CA GLU A 414 14.02 -11.92 -11.04
C GLU A 414 13.65 -10.52 -10.51
N ILE A 415 12.40 -10.30 -10.07
CA ILE A 415 11.98 -9.02 -9.50
C ILE A 415 12.40 -8.95 -8.02
N PRO A 416 13.22 -7.96 -7.62
CA PRO A 416 13.66 -7.80 -6.23
C PRO A 416 12.48 -7.58 -5.27
N MET A 417 12.55 -8.17 -4.07
CA MET A 417 11.52 -8.05 -3.03
C MET A 417 11.15 -6.59 -2.75
N PHE A 418 12.13 -5.70 -2.63
CA PHE A 418 11.89 -4.29 -2.29
C PHE A 418 11.08 -3.54 -3.35
N VAL A 419 11.12 -3.98 -4.62
CA VAL A 419 10.31 -3.40 -5.71
C VAL A 419 8.83 -3.77 -5.52
N LEU A 420 8.55 -5.02 -5.16
CA LEU A 420 7.19 -5.47 -4.85
C LEU A 420 6.67 -4.80 -3.57
N GLU A 421 7.51 -4.69 -2.54
CA GLU A 421 7.18 -4.00 -1.29
C GLU A 421 6.87 -2.52 -1.52
N LEU A 422 7.58 -1.84 -2.42
CA LEU A 422 7.27 -0.47 -2.82
C LEU A 422 5.83 -0.37 -3.36
N VAL A 423 5.45 -1.23 -4.30
CA VAL A 423 4.10 -1.24 -4.89
C VAL A 423 3.02 -1.56 -3.85
N ILE A 424 3.29 -2.50 -2.93
CA ILE A 424 2.40 -2.83 -1.82
C ILE A 424 2.25 -1.64 -0.86
N ASN A 425 3.35 -0.94 -0.55
CA ASN A 425 3.30 0.23 0.34
C ASN A 425 2.54 1.41 -0.28
N ILE A 426 2.55 1.54 -1.62
CA ILE A 426 1.68 2.49 -2.32
C ILE A 426 0.20 2.12 -2.09
N ALA A 427 -0.18 0.84 -2.18
CA ALA A 427 -1.55 0.40 -1.90
C ALA A 427 -1.96 0.67 -0.44
N ARG A 428 -1.07 0.39 0.52
CA ARG A 428 -1.28 0.66 1.95
C ARG A 428 -1.48 2.14 2.23
N SER A 429 -0.86 3.03 1.45
CA SER A 429 -1.00 4.47 1.66
C SER A 429 -2.43 4.98 1.46
N ALA A 430 -3.24 4.30 0.63
CA ALA A 430 -4.65 4.61 0.42
C ALA A 430 -5.49 4.55 1.72
N TYR A 431 -5.07 3.73 2.69
CA TYR A 431 -5.77 3.52 3.96
C TYR A 431 -5.41 4.56 5.03
N ILE A 432 -4.39 5.40 4.78
CA ILE A 432 -4.03 6.47 5.71
C ILE A 432 -5.15 7.51 5.80
N PHE A 433 -5.71 7.85 4.64
CA PHE A 433 -6.71 8.89 4.48
C PHE A 433 -8.10 8.38 4.87
N LYS A 434 -8.88 9.26 5.50
CA LYS A 434 -10.30 9.08 5.80
C LYS A 434 -11.11 10.16 5.06
N GLU A 435 -12.42 10.02 5.12
CA GLU A 435 -13.37 10.97 4.56
C GLU A 435 -12.98 12.43 4.90
N ASN A 436 -12.96 13.30 3.89
CA ASN A 436 -12.62 14.72 3.98
C ASN A 436 -11.14 15.08 4.24
N ASP A 437 -10.22 14.12 4.41
CA ASP A 437 -8.80 14.45 4.62
C ASP A 437 -8.16 15.21 3.45
N PHE A 438 -8.67 15.01 2.22
CA PHE A 438 -8.20 15.70 1.02
C PHE A 438 -8.55 17.20 0.98
N ALA A 439 -9.67 17.61 1.58
CA ALA A 439 -10.10 19.01 1.60
C ALA A 439 -9.73 19.73 2.90
N THR A 440 -9.76 19.04 4.03
CA THR A 440 -9.34 19.60 5.32
C THR A 440 -8.79 18.47 6.17
N ALA A 441 -7.46 18.46 6.38
CA ALA A 441 -6.80 17.47 7.22
C ALA A 441 -7.54 17.32 8.56
N GLN A 442 -8.20 16.18 8.74
CA GLN A 442 -9.02 15.92 9.92
C GLN A 442 -8.12 15.58 11.10
N ARG A 443 -8.73 15.52 12.29
CA ARG A 443 -8.01 15.24 13.53
C ARG A 443 -7.24 13.92 13.47
N GLU A 444 -7.83 12.87 12.92
CA GLU A 444 -7.19 11.55 12.85
C GLU A 444 -5.92 11.57 11.99
N PHE A 445 -5.96 12.18 10.80
CA PHE A 445 -4.77 12.30 9.95
C PHE A 445 -3.67 13.14 10.61
N LYS A 446 -4.04 14.24 11.27
CA LYS A 446 -3.11 15.05 12.07
C LYS A 446 -2.49 14.24 13.21
N ASP A 447 -3.26 13.40 13.89
CA ASP A 447 -2.76 12.54 14.96
C ASP A 447 -1.75 11.52 14.41
N LYS A 448 -2.00 10.94 13.21
CA LYS A 448 -1.04 10.05 12.52
C LYS A 448 0.26 10.80 12.18
N ILE A 449 0.17 12.02 11.66
CA ILE A 449 1.36 12.87 11.36
C ILE A 449 2.15 13.13 12.65
N THR A 450 1.47 13.55 13.72
CA THR A 450 2.09 13.82 15.02
C THR A 450 2.82 12.57 15.56
N LEU A 451 2.16 11.41 15.52
CA LEU A 451 2.74 10.14 15.98
C LEU A 451 3.98 9.71 15.19
N LEU A 452 4.03 9.98 13.89
CA LEU A 452 5.14 9.58 13.03
C LEU A 452 6.29 10.58 13.04
N PHE A 453 5.99 11.88 13.04
CA PHE A 453 6.95 12.92 12.70
C PHE A 453 7.18 13.95 13.81
N VAL A 454 6.44 13.92 14.92
CA VAL A 454 6.57 14.91 16.00
C VAL A 454 6.88 14.24 17.33
N ASP A 455 6.01 13.35 17.79
CA ASP A 455 6.10 12.73 19.11
C ASP A 455 7.14 11.61 19.11
N PRO A 456 8.23 11.75 19.88
CA PRO A 456 9.19 10.66 20.02
C PRO A 456 8.63 9.55 20.89
N VAL A 457 9.18 8.35 20.72
CA VAL A 457 8.91 7.22 21.60
C VAL A 457 9.79 7.35 22.85
N ASN A 458 9.18 7.20 24.04
CA ASN A 458 9.91 7.21 25.31
C ASN A 458 10.83 5.98 25.40
N VAL A 459 12.15 6.22 25.49
CA VAL A 459 13.20 5.18 25.53
C VAL A 459 13.40 4.64 26.93
#